data_AF-A0A972Q1L2-F1
#
_entry.id   AF-A0A972Q1L2-F1
#
_cell.length_a   1.000
_cell.length_b   1.000
_cell.length_c   1.000
_cell.angle_alpha   90.00
_cell.angle_beta   90.00
_cell.angle_gamma   90.00
#
_symmetry.space_group_name_H-M   'P 1'
#
loop_
_entity.id
_entity.type
_entity.pdbx_description
1 polymer ?
#
loop_
_entity_poly.entity_id
_entity_poly.type
_entity_poly.pdbx_seq_one_letter_code
_entity_poly.pdbx_strand_id
1 'polypeptide(L)'
;MVPILTRCGYRCDLCLAYQPNVRAASSKWQIPSDGWYQYFGFRLPPAEICCDGRLTENPKLIDQDCPFRPCVIEKGIENCSQCQKYDCAKLAERLVMCEELKQRVNREISSEDYLRIIRPYENKKRLDDLRSGRSECPKTTGIQQDAQVIKKGGKHGDRKERKNMDARRPGDPSGRGGMV
;
A
#
# COMPACT_ATOMS: atom_id res chain seq x y z
N MET A 1 5.25 7.54 -11.17
CA MET A 1 4.66 6.37 -10.49
C MET A 1 4.28 6.77 -9.07
N VAL A 2 3.12 6.35 -8.58
CA VAL A 2 2.70 6.66 -7.20
C VAL A 2 3.55 5.85 -6.22
N PRO A 3 4.16 6.46 -5.19
CA PRO A 3 4.89 5.76 -4.13
C PRO A 3 4.07 4.64 -3.46
N ILE A 4 4.66 3.46 -3.24
CA ILE A 4 4.05 2.40 -2.43
C ILE A 4 4.59 2.53 -1.02
N LEU A 5 3.88 3.27 -0.18
CA LEU A 5 4.30 3.53 1.21
C LEU A 5 3.91 2.39 2.14
N THR A 6 4.59 2.22 3.27
CA THR A 6 4.14 1.41 4.42
C THR A 6 3.40 2.26 5.44
N ARG A 7 2.83 1.64 6.48
CA ARG A 7 2.11 2.36 7.56
C ARG A 7 3.01 3.37 8.29
N CYS A 8 4.31 3.09 8.40
CA CYS A 8 5.34 3.97 8.96
C CYS A 8 6.12 4.79 7.91
N GLY A 9 5.69 4.83 6.65
CA GLY A 9 6.29 5.68 5.62
C GLY A 9 7.53 5.11 4.90
N TYR A 10 7.87 3.82 5.07
CA TYR A 10 8.86 3.15 4.21
C TYR A 10 8.33 3.00 2.78
N ARG A 11 9.22 2.87 1.79
CA ARG A 11 8.88 2.73 0.37
C ARG A 11 9.07 1.28 -0.08
N CYS A 12 7.97 0.51 -0.14
CA CYS A 12 7.99 -0.85 -0.65
C CYS A 12 8.44 -0.90 -2.12
N ASP A 13 8.07 0.10 -2.93
CA ASP A 13 8.47 0.18 -4.33
C ASP A 13 10.00 0.30 -4.53
N LEU A 14 10.72 0.81 -3.53
CA LEU A 14 12.19 0.89 -3.56
C LEU A 14 12.87 -0.25 -2.77
N CYS A 15 12.10 -0.98 -1.96
CA CYS A 15 12.64 -1.96 -1.04
C CYS A 15 13.06 -3.23 -1.78
N LEU A 16 14.31 -3.66 -1.59
CA LEU A 16 14.85 -4.89 -2.19
C LEU A 16 14.20 -6.18 -1.64
N ALA A 17 13.49 -6.10 -0.52
CA ALA A 17 12.78 -7.22 0.07
C ALA A 17 11.33 -7.35 -0.42
N TYR A 18 10.81 -6.33 -1.13
CA TYR A 18 9.43 -6.35 -1.60
C TYR A 18 9.28 -7.41 -2.70
N GLN A 19 8.32 -8.33 -2.54
CA GLN A 19 8.19 -9.53 -3.37
C GLN A 19 8.26 -9.27 -4.89
N PRO A 20 7.61 -8.24 -5.46
CA PRO A 20 7.78 -7.91 -6.88
C PRO A 20 9.22 -7.53 -7.26
N ASN A 21 9.92 -6.77 -6.42
CA ASN A 21 11.32 -6.40 -6.63
C ASN A 21 12.22 -7.63 -6.48
N VAL A 22 11.87 -8.55 -5.59
CA VAL A 22 12.57 -9.82 -5.41
C VAL A 22 12.45 -10.69 -6.66
N ARG A 23 11.25 -10.82 -7.22
CA ARG A 23 11.03 -11.63 -8.44
C ARG A 23 11.71 -11.03 -9.68
N ALA A 24 11.83 -9.70 -9.74
CA ALA A 24 12.46 -9.01 -10.86
C ALA A 24 13.99 -9.06 -10.85
N ALA A 25 14.62 -9.30 -9.69
CA ALA A 25 16.07 -9.31 -9.55
C ALA A 25 16.58 -10.72 -9.22
N SER A 26 16.93 -11.51 -10.23
CA SER A 26 17.63 -12.78 -9.97
C SER A 26 18.94 -12.49 -9.21
N SER A 27 19.13 -13.11 -8.04
CA SER A 27 20.40 -13.20 -7.27
C SER A 27 20.92 -11.98 -6.48
N LYS A 28 20.11 -10.97 -6.14
CA LYS A 28 20.58 -9.77 -5.40
C LYS A 28 20.29 -9.75 -3.89
N TRP A 29 19.96 -10.88 -3.26
CA TRP A 29 19.57 -10.96 -1.84
C TRP A 29 20.69 -10.68 -0.85
N GLN A 30 21.95 -10.89 -1.26
CA GLN A 30 23.10 -10.59 -0.42
C GLN A 30 23.22 -9.08 -0.15
N ILE A 31 22.87 -8.25 -1.13
CA ILE A 31 22.95 -6.78 -1.05
C ILE A 31 22.11 -6.21 0.11
N PRO A 32 20.79 -6.49 0.23
CA PRO A 32 20.02 -6.00 1.37
C PRO A 32 20.50 -6.62 2.69
N SER A 33 20.91 -7.89 2.72
CA SER A 33 21.43 -8.52 3.95
C SER A 33 22.66 -7.78 4.49
N ASP A 34 23.65 -7.52 3.63
CA ASP A 34 24.89 -6.84 4.00
C ASP A 34 24.66 -5.37 4.31
N GLY A 35 23.86 -4.69 3.48
CA GLY A 35 23.49 -3.31 3.70
C GLY A 35 22.74 -3.11 5.02
N TRP A 36 21.79 -3.98 5.37
CA TRP A 36 21.08 -3.85 6.64
C TRP A 36 21.98 -4.13 7.84
N TYR A 37 22.88 -5.10 7.73
CA TYR A 37 23.85 -5.33 8.80
C TYR A 37 24.75 -4.12 8.99
N GLN A 38 25.28 -3.57 7.89
CA GLN A 38 26.17 -2.41 7.91
C GLN A 38 25.49 -1.13 8.45
N TYR A 39 24.27 -0.83 8.01
CA TYR A 39 23.61 0.45 8.31
C TYR A 39 22.59 0.38 9.44
N PHE A 40 21.97 -0.77 9.69
CA PHE A 40 20.92 -0.92 10.70
C PHE A 40 21.31 -1.89 11.82
N GLY A 41 22.39 -2.67 11.67
CA GLY A 41 22.93 -3.54 12.71
C GLY A 41 22.19 -4.87 12.86
N PHE A 42 21.31 -5.23 11.92
CA PHE A 42 20.62 -6.52 11.91
C PHE A 42 20.86 -7.26 10.60
N ARG A 43 20.81 -8.59 10.64
CA ARG A 43 21.02 -9.43 9.46
C ARG A 43 19.87 -10.41 9.30
N LEU A 44 19.44 -10.56 8.05
CA LEU A 44 18.51 -11.60 7.64
C LEU A 44 19.21 -12.52 6.63
N PRO A 45 19.06 -13.85 6.75
CA PRO A 45 19.56 -14.78 5.74
C PRO A 45 19.00 -14.39 4.36
N PRO A 46 19.82 -14.37 3.29
CA PRO A 46 19.34 -14.03 1.95
C PRO A 46 18.11 -14.81 1.49
N ALA A 47 17.97 -16.07 1.90
CA ALA A 47 16.83 -16.93 1.61
C ALA A 47 15.52 -16.50 2.28
N GLU A 48 15.59 -15.69 3.35
CA GLU A 48 14.45 -15.18 4.10
C GLU A 48 14.01 -13.77 3.65
N ILE A 49 14.77 -13.15 2.74
CA ILE A 49 14.49 -11.80 2.24
C ILE A 49 13.39 -11.84 1.18
N CYS A 50 12.15 -11.92 1.65
CA CYS A 50 10.95 -11.81 0.82
C CYS A 50 9.75 -11.35 1.66
N CYS A 51 9.19 -10.20 1.31
CA CYS A 51 8.09 -9.54 2.01
C CYS A 51 6.99 -9.13 1.02
N ASP A 52 5.74 -9.48 1.32
CA ASP A 52 4.58 -9.15 0.48
C ASP A 52 4.23 -7.65 0.53
N GLY A 53 4.80 -6.90 1.49
CA GLY A 53 4.58 -5.46 1.61
C GLY A 53 3.22 -5.08 2.20
N ARG A 54 2.85 -3.81 2.00
CA ARG A 54 1.83 -3.11 2.81
C ARG A 54 0.37 -3.54 2.53
N LEU A 55 0.03 -4.05 1.35
CA LEU A 55 -1.34 -3.93 0.84
C LEU A 55 -2.12 -5.23 0.68
N THR A 56 -1.61 -6.36 1.17
CA THR A 56 -2.31 -7.65 1.10
C THR A 56 -3.01 -7.98 2.42
N GLU A 57 -4.15 -8.67 2.35
CA GLU A 57 -4.73 -9.38 3.49
C GLU A 57 -3.81 -10.56 3.84
N ASN A 58 -3.53 -10.74 5.15
CA ASN A 58 -2.62 -11.77 5.67
C ASN A 58 -1.26 -11.87 4.94
N PRO A 59 -0.48 -10.76 4.84
CA PRO A 59 0.76 -10.77 4.09
C PRO A 59 1.87 -11.51 4.84
N LYS A 60 2.75 -12.18 4.10
CA LYS A 60 4.04 -12.62 4.62
C LYS A 60 4.95 -11.40 4.80
N LEU A 61 5.14 -10.98 6.05
CA LEU A 61 6.02 -9.86 6.41
C LEU A 61 7.34 -10.37 6.96
N ILE A 62 8.41 -9.60 6.76
CA ILE A 62 9.69 -9.83 7.45
C ILE A 62 9.57 -9.42 8.93
N ASP A 63 8.93 -8.28 9.19
CA ASP A 63 8.68 -7.76 10.53
C ASP A 63 7.26 -8.12 10.96
N GLN A 64 7.14 -9.26 11.66
CA GLN A 64 5.86 -9.77 12.17
C GLN A 64 5.36 -8.97 13.38
N ASP A 65 6.29 -8.42 14.17
CA ASP A 65 6.01 -7.67 15.40
C ASP A 65 5.95 -6.15 15.14
N CYS A 66 5.49 -5.74 13.96
CA CYS A 66 5.42 -4.34 13.59
C CYS A 66 4.37 -3.58 14.44
N PRO A 67 4.74 -2.67 15.35
CA PRO A 67 3.80 -2.01 16.25
C PRO A 67 2.91 -0.98 15.54
N PHE A 68 3.30 -0.57 14.33
CA PHE A 68 2.57 0.41 13.53
C PHE A 68 1.33 -0.18 12.87
N ARG A 69 1.39 -1.46 12.49
CA ARG A 69 0.30 -2.11 11.76
C ARG A 69 -1.00 -2.12 12.58
N PRO A 70 -1.05 -2.67 13.80
CA PRO A 70 -2.26 -2.61 14.62
C PRO A 70 -2.66 -1.17 14.96
N CYS A 71 -1.69 -0.31 15.32
CA CYS A 71 -1.95 1.09 15.69
C CYS A 71 -2.64 1.90 14.57
N VAL A 72 -2.21 1.71 13.32
CA VAL A 72 -2.76 2.44 12.18
C VAL A 72 -4.10 1.85 11.73
N ILE A 73 -4.29 0.52 11.84
CA ILE A 73 -5.58 -0.15 11.60
C ILE A 73 -6.62 0.33 12.62
N GLU A 74 -6.29 0.29 13.92
CA GLU A 74 -7.17 0.72 15.02
C GLU A 74 -7.65 2.18 14.84
N LYS A 75 -6.77 3.05 14.37
CA LYS A 75 -7.07 4.47 14.15
C LYS A 75 -7.80 4.77 12.83
N GLY A 76 -7.95 3.78 11.95
CA GLY A 76 -8.55 3.98 10.63
C GLY A 76 -7.80 4.96 9.73
N ILE A 77 -6.48 5.14 9.95
CA ILE A 77 -5.65 6.01 9.11
C ILE A 77 -4.83 5.18 8.12
N GLU A 78 -4.33 5.81 7.07
CA GLU A 78 -3.49 5.10 6.10
C GLU A 78 -2.08 4.95 6.63
N ASN A 79 -1.50 6.01 7.20
CA ASN A 79 -0.10 6.04 7.61
C ASN A 79 0.13 7.03 8.76
N CYS A 80 1.29 6.94 9.41
CA CYS A 80 1.63 7.75 10.57
C CYS A 80 1.54 9.27 10.34
N SER A 81 1.70 9.79 9.11
CA SER A 81 1.61 11.23 8.82
C SER A 81 0.22 11.82 9.11
N GLN A 82 -0.83 10.98 9.02
CA GLN A 82 -2.23 11.34 9.30
C GLN A 82 -2.57 11.25 10.80
N CYS A 83 -1.65 10.75 11.64
CA CYS A 83 -1.91 10.61 13.07
C CYS A 83 -1.94 11.99 13.73
N GLN A 84 -2.95 12.24 14.58
CA GLN A 84 -3.01 13.45 15.40
C GLN A 84 -1.87 13.51 16.43
N LYS A 85 -1.43 12.35 16.93
CA LYS A 85 -0.27 12.18 17.81
C LYS A 85 0.98 11.82 16.98
N TYR A 86 1.21 12.51 15.87
CA TYR A 86 2.41 12.32 15.06
C TYR A 86 3.67 12.59 15.91
N ASP A 87 4.78 11.95 15.56
CA ASP A 87 6.04 12.02 16.31
C ASP A 87 5.96 11.43 17.74
N CYS A 88 5.14 10.39 17.91
CA CYS A 88 5.01 9.67 19.18
C CYS A 88 6.16 8.67 19.43
N ALA A 89 6.33 8.26 20.70
CA ALA A 89 7.37 7.31 21.13
C ALA A 89 7.42 6.02 20.27
N LYS A 90 6.27 5.43 19.95
CA LYS A 90 6.20 4.23 19.08
C LYS A 90 6.85 4.48 17.72
N LEU A 91 6.59 5.64 17.11
CA LEU A 91 7.14 5.99 15.80
C LEU A 91 8.64 6.24 15.90
N ALA A 92 9.07 6.95 16.94
CA ALA A 92 10.47 7.27 17.20
C ALA A 92 11.38 6.03 17.21
N GLU A 93 10.88 4.88 17.70
CA GLU A 93 11.61 3.61 17.70
C GLU A 93 12.09 3.14 16.31
N ARG A 94 11.42 3.55 15.22
CA ARG A 94 11.76 3.14 13.84
C ARG A 94 11.82 4.28 12.85
N LEU A 95 12.06 5.50 13.34
CA LEU A 95 12.41 6.61 12.49
C LEU A 95 13.82 6.39 11.93
N VAL A 96 13.97 6.69 10.65
CA VAL A 96 15.25 6.67 9.95
C VAL A 96 15.46 8.03 9.34
N MET A 97 16.56 8.67 9.74
CA MET A 97 17.09 9.90 9.17
C MET A 97 18.46 9.61 8.62
N CYS A 98 18.71 9.92 7.33
CA CYS A 98 20.00 9.63 6.71
C CYS A 98 21.16 10.29 7.46
N GLU A 99 20.97 11.51 7.96
CA GLU A 99 22.01 12.22 8.73
C GLU A 99 22.34 11.53 10.06
N GLU A 100 21.34 11.05 10.82
CA GLU A 100 21.59 10.28 12.04
C GLU A 100 22.26 8.94 11.75
N LEU A 101 21.88 8.29 10.64
CA LEU A 101 22.56 7.08 10.20
C LEU A 101 24.04 7.32 9.92
N LYS A 102 24.38 8.39 9.16
CA LYS A 102 25.78 8.75 8.87
C LYS A 102 26.59 8.95 10.14
N GLN A 103 26.02 9.65 11.13
CA GLN A 103 26.66 9.86 12.44
C GLN A 103 26.88 8.54 13.17
N ARG A 104 25.87 7.64 13.17
CA ARG A 104 25.96 6.35 13.86
C ARG A 104 26.97 5.40 13.24
N VAL A 105 27.05 5.32 11.92
CA VAL A 105 27.98 4.40 11.23
C VAL A 105 29.40 4.94 11.14
N ASN A 106 29.61 6.22 11.42
CA ASN A 106 30.90 6.91 11.36
C ASN A 106 31.70 6.63 10.07
N ARG A 107 31.00 6.64 8.94
CA ARG A 107 31.57 6.41 7.61
C ARG A 107 30.76 7.12 6.54
N GLU A 108 31.39 7.33 5.40
CA GLU A 108 30.68 7.80 4.22
C GLU A 108 29.70 6.74 3.71
N ILE A 109 28.54 7.24 3.29
CA ILE A 109 27.49 6.45 2.66
C ILE A 109 27.59 6.71 1.17
N SER A 110 27.89 5.66 0.40
CA SER A 110 27.95 5.79 -1.05
C SER A 110 26.57 6.15 -1.62
N SER A 111 26.54 6.82 -2.77
CA SER A 111 25.28 7.12 -3.47
C SER A 111 24.47 5.86 -3.76
N GLU A 112 25.14 4.75 -4.05
CA GLU A 112 24.51 3.46 -4.32
C GLU A 112 23.85 2.88 -3.06
N ASP A 113 24.57 2.88 -1.94
CA ASP A 113 24.03 2.41 -0.65
C ASP A 113 22.87 3.28 -0.18
N TYR A 114 22.99 4.60 -0.38
CA TYR A 114 21.88 5.49 -0.10
C TYR A 114 20.64 5.10 -0.91
N LEU A 115 20.77 4.91 -2.22
CA LEU A 115 19.64 4.61 -3.10
C LEU A 115 19.01 3.23 -2.82
N ARG A 116 19.83 2.21 -2.61
CA ARG A 116 19.36 0.81 -2.46
C ARG A 116 19.01 0.43 -1.04
N ILE A 117 19.76 0.93 -0.06
CA ILE A 117 19.68 0.47 1.33
C ILE A 117 18.97 1.47 2.22
N ILE A 118 19.21 2.78 2.07
CA ILE A 118 18.73 3.77 3.05
C ILE A 118 17.43 4.45 2.62
N ARG A 119 17.38 4.93 1.37
CA ARG A 119 16.23 5.65 0.79
C ARG A 119 14.89 4.92 0.97
N PRO A 120 14.80 3.57 0.87
CA PRO A 120 13.55 2.86 1.14
C PRO A 120 13.04 3.06 2.57
N TYR A 121 13.94 3.24 3.54
CA TYR A 121 13.60 3.30 4.96
C TYR A 121 13.63 4.71 5.54
N GLU A 122 14.29 5.69 4.91
CA GLU A 122 14.33 7.09 5.35
C GLU A 122 12.91 7.69 5.38
N ASN A 123 12.22 7.56 6.52
CA ASN A 123 10.79 7.83 6.63
C ASN A 123 10.47 9.14 7.33
N LYS A 124 11.32 9.66 8.22
CA LYS A 124 11.00 10.86 8.98
C LYS A 124 10.71 12.05 8.07
N LYS A 125 11.66 12.39 7.20
CA LYS A 125 11.52 13.45 6.19
C LYS A 125 10.27 13.22 5.33
N ARG A 126 10.03 11.98 4.91
CA ARG A 126 8.89 11.63 4.06
C ARG A 126 7.54 11.84 4.77
N LEU A 127 7.43 11.40 6.02
CA LEU A 127 6.22 11.59 6.82
C LEU A 127 5.97 13.07 7.13
N ASP A 128 7.03 13.84 7.39
CA ASP A 128 6.95 15.30 7.58
C ASP A 128 6.46 16.01 6.31
N ASP A 129 6.99 15.62 5.15
CA ASP A 129 6.58 16.18 3.85
C ASP A 129 5.12 15.82 3.52
N LEU A 130 4.68 14.59 3.78
CA LEU A 130 3.28 14.18 3.64
C LEU A 130 2.35 14.97 4.58
N ARG A 131 2.76 15.20 5.83
CA ARG A 131 1.95 15.90 6.83
C ARG A 131 1.81 17.39 6.53
N SER A 132 2.86 18.01 5.99
CA SER A 132 2.87 19.42 5.60
C SER A 132 2.21 19.70 4.25
N GLY A 133 1.70 18.66 3.57
CA GLY A 133 1.13 18.79 2.23
C GLY A 133 2.17 19.00 1.12
N ARG A 134 3.47 18.89 1.44
CA ARG A 134 4.59 18.98 0.47
C ARG A 134 4.85 17.67 -0.26
N SER A 135 3.80 16.88 -0.52
CA SER A 135 3.94 15.65 -1.29
C SER A 135 4.19 15.94 -2.76
N GLU A 136 5.13 15.24 -3.40
CA GLU A 136 5.13 15.08 -4.86
C GLU A 136 3.82 14.39 -5.27
N CYS A 137 2.80 15.20 -5.54
CA CYS A 137 1.49 14.77 -5.95
C CYS A 137 1.51 14.52 -7.46
N PRO A 138 1.29 13.29 -7.96
CA PRO A 138 0.79 13.14 -9.32
C PRO A 138 -0.65 13.66 -9.29
N LYS A 139 -0.84 14.87 -9.83
CA LYS A 139 -2.17 15.46 -10.02
C LYS A 139 -3.01 14.45 -10.80
N THR A 140 -3.97 13.82 -10.16
CA THR A 140 -5.08 13.14 -10.83
C THR A 140 -5.88 14.22 -11.53
N THR A 141 -5.71 14.33 -12.84
CA THR A 141 -6.65 15.07 -13.70
C THR A 141 -8.05 14.50 -13.49
N GLY A 142 -8.99 15.41 -13.25
CA GLY A 142 -10.27 15.13 -12.64
C GLY A 142 -11.17 14.17 -13.39
N ILE A 143 -11.98 13.45 -12.63
CA ILE A 143 -13.27 12.95 -13.09
C ILE A 143 -14.30 13.91 -12.49
N GLN A 144 -14.88 14.76 -13.33
CA GLN A 144 -16.08 15.53 -13.00
C GLN A 144 -17.23 14.54 -12.87
N GLN A 145 -17.86 14.50 -11.68
CA GLN A 145 -19.18 13.90 -11.51
C GLN A 145 -20.18 15.05 -11.43
N ASP A 146 -20.89 15.28 -12.54
CA ASP A 146 -22.07 16.14 -12.56
C ASP A 146 -23.24 15.37 -11.94
N ALA A 147 -23.48 15.60 -10.64
CA ALA A 147 -24.73 15.22 -9.98
C ALA A 147 -25.72 16.38 -10.08
N GLN A 148 -26.51 16.44 -11.16
CA GLN A 148 -27.69 17.31 -11.20
C GLN A 148 -28.86 16.65 -10.46
N VAL A 149 -29.14 17.19 -9.28
CA VAL A 149 -30.43 17.04 -8.60
C VAL A 149 -31.36 18.12 -9.13
N ILE A 150 -32.41 17.74 -9.86
CA ILE A 150 -33.62 18.57 -10.02
C ILE A 150 -34.82 17.74 -9.56
N LYS A 151 -35.44 18.23 -8.49
CA LYS A 151 -36.71 17.74 -7.94
C LYS A 151 -37.88 18.52 -8.55
N LYS A 152 -38.98 17.78 -8.75
CA LYS A 152 -40.42 18.15 -8.75
C LYS A 152 -41.06 18.70 -10.03
N GLY A 153 -42.20 18.06 -10.36
CA GLY A 153 -43.30 18.66 -11.10
C GLY A 153 -44.19 17.63 -11.77
N GLY A 154 -45.24 17.16 -11.09
CA GLY A 154 -46.22 16.24 -11.67
C GLY A 154 -47.22 16.94 -12.60
N LYS A 155 -47.90 16.16 -13.46
CA LYS A 155 -49.32 16.32 -13.79
C LYS A 155 -49.85 15.10 -14.55
N HIS A 156 -51.10 14.76 -14.21
CA HIS A 156 -52.00 13.80 -14.83
C HIS A 156 -52.12 13.94 -16.35
N GLY A 157 -52.44 12.83 -17.01
CA GLY A 157 -53.02 12.79 -18.35
C GLY A 157 -53.19 11.37 -18.87
N ASP A 158 -54.44 10.90 -18.89
CA ASP A 158 -54.93 9.65 -19.48
C ASP A 158 -54.32 9.29 -20.85
N ARG A 159 -54.31 7.98 -21.17
CA ARG A 159 -55.15 7.39 -22.24
C ARG A 159 -54.58 6.08 -22.86
N LYS A 160 -55.40 5.03 -22.73
CA LYS A 160 -55.62 3.86 -23.64
C LYS A 160 -54.57 2.76 -23.78
N GLU A 161 -54.81 1.67 -23.04
CA GLU A 161 -55.36 0.39 -23.53
C GLU A 161 -55.00 -0.08 -24.96
N ARG A 162 -54.31 -1.24 -25.03
CA ARG A 162 -54.42 -2.35 -26.00
C ARG A 162 -53.59 -3.52 -25.44
N LYS A 163 -54.21 -4.52 -24.80
CA LYS A 163 -54.70 -5.81 -25.36
C LYS A 163 -53.66 -6.61 -26.15
N ASN A 164 -53.15 -7.69 -25.56
CA ASN A 164 -53.40 -9.10 -25.93
C ASN A 164 -52.39 -10.02 -25.22
N MET A 165 -52.83 -11.06 -24.48
CA MET A 165 -53.05 -12.45 -24.97
C MET A 165 -51.77 -12.97 -25.63
N ASP A 166 -51.05 -13.96 -25.14
CA ASP A 166 -51.36 -15.34 -24.72
C ASP A 166 -49.95 -15.96 -24.56
N ALA A 167 -49.62 -17.08 -23.93
CA ALA A 167 -50.22 -18.04 -23.03
C ALA A 167 -49.05 -19.01 -22.68
N ARG A 168 -49.26 -19.87 -21.67
CA ARG A 168 -48.60 -21.18 -21.45
C ARG A 168 -47.15 -21.19 -20.92
N ARG A 169 -47.06 -21.15 -19.58
CA ARG A 169 -46.78 -22.26 -18.65
C ARG A 169 -45.91 -23.49 -19.10
N PRO A 170 -45.34 -24.23 -18.12
CA PRO A 170 -43.95 -24.68 -18.06
C PRO A 170 -43.75 -26.15 -18.44
N GLY A 171 -42.49 -26.54 -18.64
CA GLY A 171 -42.07 -27.94 -18.80
C GLY A 171 -40.76 -28.19 -18.06
N ASP A 172 -40.86 -29.11 -17.10
CA ASP A 172 -39.91 -29.53 -16.06
C ASP A 172 -38.87 -30.56 -16.59
N PRO A 173 -38.06 -31.27 -15.78
CA PRO A 173 -36.66 -31.56 -16.08
C PRO A 173 -36.40 -33.05 -16.39
N SER A 174 -35.36 -33.34 -17.17
CA SER A 174 -34.69 -34.65 -17.25
C SER A 174 -33.57 -34.51 -18.29
N GLY A 175 -32.39 -35.12 -18.17
CA GLY A 175 -31.85 -36.02 -17.18
C GLY A 175 -30.50 -36.55 -17.71
N ARG A 176 -29.75 -37.15 -16.78
CA ARG A 176 -28.83 -38.30 -16.96
C ARG A 176 -27.72 -38.27 -18.03
N GLY A 177 -26.54 -38.65 -17.51
CA GLY A 177 -25.58 -39.53 -18.18
C GLY A 177 -24.42 -38.77 -18.80
N GLY A 178 -23.16 -39.15 -18.64
CA GLY A 178 -22.57 -40.36 -18.08
C GLY A 178 -21.09 -40.37 -18.45
N MET A 179 -20.29 -41.07 -17.65
CA MET A 179 -18.95 -41.65 -17.92
C MET A 179 -18.26 -41.27 -19.24
N VAL A 180 -17.08 -40.66 -19.12
CA VAL A 180 -15.76 -41.29 -19.36
C VAL A 180 -14.66 -40.45 -18.73
#